data_AF-A0A948W6C0-F1
#
_entry.id   AF-A0A948W6C0-F1
#
_cell.length_a   1.000
_cell.length_b   1.000
_cell.length_c   1.000
_cell.angle_alpha   90.00
_cell.angle_beta   90.00
_cell.angle_gamma   90.00
#
_symmetry.space_group_name_H-M   'P 1'
#
loop_
_entity.id
_entity.type
_entity.pdbx_description
1 polymer ?
#
loop_
_entity_poly.entity_id
_entity_poly.type
_entity_poly.pdbx_seq_one_letter_code
_entity_poly.pdbx_strand_id
1 'polypeptide(L)' 'RNGRVVAARLVGDEDEIMLITTGGVLIRTRVKEIRELGRATQGVTLINLGEGEKLSGLEKVVESGEDDEE' A
#
# COMPACT_ATOMS: atom_id res chain seq x y z
N ARG A 1 16.31 -13.40 0.59
CA ARG A 1 15.82 -13.00 1.94
C ARG A 1 14.81 -11.85 1.87
N ASN A 2 14.80 -11.05 0.79
CA ASN A 2 13.69 -10.16 0.45
C ASN A 2 13.04 -10.67 -0.85
N GLY A 3 11.72 -10.48 -1.01
CA GLY A 3 11.03 -10.74 -2.27
C GLY A 3 11.40 -9.73 -3.35
N ARG A 4 10.82 -9.87 -4.56
CA ARG A 4 10.95 -8.85 -5.60
C ARG A 4 10.15 -7.61 -5.22
N VAL A 5 10.64 -6.43 -5.60
CA VAL A 5 9.87 -5.19 -5.49
C VAL A 5 8.66 -5.28 -6.41
N VAL A 6 7.48 -5.03 -5.86
CA VAL A 6 6.20 -5.05 -6.61
C VAL A 6 5.88 -3.66 -7.15
N ALA A 7 6.09 -2.61 -6.35
CA ALA A 7 5.79 -1.24 -6.71
C ALA A 7 6.61 -0.24 -5.87
N ALA A 8 6.65 1.00 -6.36
CA ALA A 8 7.07 2.18 -5.62
C ALA A 8 6.15 3.35 -6.01
N ARG A 9 5.71 4.14 -5.02
CA ARG A 9 4.85 5.30 -5.21
C ARG A 9 5.35 6.45 -4.35
N LEU A 10 5.28 7.66 -4.90
CA LEU A 10 5.46 8.87 -4.13
C LEU A 10 4.17 9.15 -3.36
N VAL A 11 4.29 9.42 -2.07
CA VAL A 11 3.18 9.70 -1.16
C VAL A 11 3.55 10.86 -0.24
N GLY A 12 2.54 11.58 0.22
CA GLY A 12 2.60 12.49 1.37
C GLY A 12 1.93 11.87 2.61
N ASP A 13 2.04 12.56 3.74
CA ASP A 13 1.65 12.02 5.05
C ASP A 13 0.15 11.77 5.19
N GLU A 14 -0.68 12.57 4.50
CA GLU A 14 -2.13 12.43 4.50
C GLU A 14 -2.66 11.55 3.36
N ASP A 15 -1.78 11.01 2.50
CA ASP A 15 -2.19 10.06 1.49
C ASP A 15 -2.61 8.73 2.12
N GLU A 16 -3.41 7.98 1.38
CA GLU A 16 -3.71 6.58 1.66
C GLU A 16 -3.23 5.70 0.52
N ILE A 17 -2.93 4.45 0.83
CA ILE A 17 -2.54 3.44 -0.15
C ILE A 17 -3.48 2.24 -0.07
N MET A 18 -3.71 1.62 -1.23
CA MET A 18 -4.40 0.35 -1.39
C MET A 18 -3.40 -0.74 -1.72
N LEU A 19 -3.41 -1.79 -0.93
CA LEU A 19 -2.67 -3.03 -1.17
C LEU A 19 -3.65 -4.08 -1.69
N ILE A 20 -3.27 -4.77 -2.77
CA ILE A 20 -4.13 -5.78 -3.42
C ILE A 20 -3.37 -7.10 -3.43
N THR A 21 -3.96 -8.16 -2.88
CA THR A 21 -3.39 -9.52 -2.94
C THR A 21 -3.91 -10.28 -4.16
N THR A 22 -3.21 -11.34 -4.56
CA THR A 22 -3.67 -12.26 -5.61
C THR A 22 -4.96 -13.03 -5.23
N GLY A 23 -5.31 -13.06 -3.93
CA GLY A 23 -6.56 -13.63 -3.43
C GLY A 23 -7.76 -12.68 -3.52
N GLY A 24 -7.58 -11.47 -4.06
CA GLY A 24 -8.65 -10.48 -4.18
C GLY A 24 -8.94 -9.72 -2.89
N VAL A 25 -8.04 -9.77 -1.90
CA VAL A 25 -8.16 -8.96 -0.69
C VAL A 25 -7.59 -7.58 -0.95
N LEU A 26 -8.36 -6.55 -0.61
CA LEU A 26 -7.98 -5.15 -0.69
C LEU A 26 -7.83 -4.57 0.72
N ILE A 27 -6.68 -3.97 1.00
CA ILE A 27 -6.38 -3.34 2.29
C ILE A 27 -6.06 -1.86 2.06
N ARG A 28 -6.84 -0.96 2.69
CA ARG A 28 -6.59 0.49 2.74
C ARG A 28 -5.77 0.82 3.97
N THR A 29 -4.73 1.63 3.82
CA THR A 29 -3.86 2.03 4.93
C THR A 29 -3.45 3.49 4.78
N ARG A 30 -3.50 4.24 5.88
CA ARG A 30 -3.04 5.63 5.92
C ARG A 30 -1.53 5.66 5.97
N VAL A 31 -0.91 6.51 5.15
CA VAL A 31 0.56 6.58 5.07
C VAL A 31 1.17 6.94 6.43
N LYS A 32 0.54 7.83 7.19
CA LYS A 32 0.96 8.18 8.56
C LYS A 32 0.99 7.04 9.58
N GLU A 33 0.38 5.89 9.29
CA GLU A 33 0.45 4.70 10.14
C GLU A 33 1.65 3.82 9.80
N ILE A 34 2.31 4.08 8.68
CA ILE A 34 3.47 3.33 8.21
C ILE A 34 4.73 3.95 8.81
N ARG A 35 5.54 3.12 9.47
CA ARG A 35 6.79 3.56 10.07
C ARG A 35 7.77 4.05 9.00
N GLU A 36 8.19 5.31 9.12
CA GLU A 36 9.26 5.88 8.31
C GLU A 36 10.61 5.23 8.63
N LEU A 37 11.32 4.82 7.57
CA LEU A 37 12.62 4.17 7.65
C LEU A 37 13.54 4.67 6.52
N GLY A 38 14.84 4.62 6.75
CA GLY A 38 15.84 4.95 5.73
C GLY A 38 15.84 3.97 4.55
N ARG A 39 16.47 4.38 3.43
CA ARG A 39 16.51 3.60 2.17
C ARG A 39 17.19 2.24 2.30
N ALA A 40 18.23 2.14 3.13
CA ALA A 40 19.01 0.91 3.32
C ALA A 40 18.44 0.07 4.48
N THR A 41 17.16 -0.31 4.41
CA THR A 41 16.47 -1.14 5.41
C THR A 41 15.69 -2.27 4.76
N GLN A 42 15.18 -3.22 5.56
CA GLN A 42 14.25 -4.25 5.07
C GLN A 42 12.79 -3.79 5.07
N GLY A 43 12.48 -2.63 5.64
CA GLY A 43 11.11 -2.15 5.82
C GLY A 43 10.38 -2.80 7.00
N VAL A 44 9.07 -2.59 7.04
CA VAL A 44 8.13 -3.20 8.00
C VAL A 44 7.09 -4.03 7.25
N THR A 45 6.52 -5.02 7.93
CA THR A 45 5.39 -5.78 7.40
C THR A 45 4.11 -4.95 7.54
N LEU A 46 3.44 -4.66 6.43
CA LEU A 46 2.14 -3.96 6.44
C LEU A 46 0.97 -4.93 6.59
N ILE A 47 1.04 -6.08 5.91
CA ILE A 47 -0.03 -7.08 5.86
C ILE A 47 0.54 -8.49 5.96
N ASN A 48 -0.22 -9.39 6.57
CA ASN A 48 0.03 -10.83 6.46
C ASN A 48 -0.66 -11.35 5.20
N LEU A 49 0.03 -12.21 4.46
CA LEU A 49 -0.50 -12.87 3.27
C LEU A 49 -0.99 -14.27 3.64
N GLY A 50 -2.08 -14.74 3.01
CA GLY A 50 -2.51 -16.11 3.10
C GLY A 50 -1.49 -17.09 2.51
N GLU A 51 -1.68 -18.38 2.77
CA GLU A 51 -0.82 -19.42 2.21
C GLU A 51 -0.89 -19.41 0.67
N GLY A 52 0.27 -19.27 0.02
CA GLY A 52 0.38 -19.19 -1.44
C GLY A 52 0.00 -17.83 -2.05
N GLU A 53 -0.53 -16.90 -1.26
CA GLU A 53 -0.89 -15.56 -1.74
C GLU A 53 0.34 -14.66 -1.89
N LYS A 54 0.24 -13.71 -2.82
CA LYS A 54 1.24 -12.69 -3.05
C LYS A 54 0.59 -11.32 -3.07
N LEU A 55 1.39 -10.29 -2.80
CA LEU A 55 1.00 -8.92 -3.12
C LEU A 55 1.01 -8.76 -4.65
N SER A 56 -0.13 -8.37 -5.21
CA SER A 56 -0.33 -8.12 -6.64
C SER A 56 0.03 -6.68 -6.99
N GLY A 57 -0.36 -5.71 -6.15
CA GLY A 57 -0.14 -4.29 -6.42
C GLY A 57 -0.24 -3.40 -5.20
N LEU A 58 0.25 -2.17 -5.37
CA LEU A 58 0.12 -1.05 -4.44
C LEU A 58 -0.20 0.19 -5.26
N GLU A 59 -1.30 0.85 -4.94
CA GLU A 59 -1.65 2.13 -5.55
C GLU A 59 -2.02 3.16 -4.49
N LYS A 60 -1.73 4.43 -4.80
CA LYS A 60 -2.15 5.56 -3.97
C LYS A 60 -3.63 5.81 -4.20
N VAL A 61 -4.40 5.97 -3.13
CA VAL A 61 -5.80 6.39 -3.23
C VAL A 61 -5.80 7.85 -3.66
N VAL A 62 -6.46 8.14 -4.77
CA VAL A 62 -6.81 9.50 -5.14
C VAL A 62 -8.20 9.74 -4.59
N GLU A 63 -8.34 10.67 -3.66
CA GLU A 63 -9.66 11.21 -3.35
C GLU A 63 -10.15 11.91 -4.62
N SER A 64 -11.16 11.34 -5.27
CA SER A 64 -11.98 12.10 -6.21
C SER A 64 -12.67 13.17 -5.38
N GLY A 65 -12.23 14.42 -5.55
CA GLY A 65 -13.05 15.54 -5.14
C GLY A 65 -14.42 15.39 -5.79
N GLU A 66 -15.46 15.56 -4.98
CA GLU A 66 -16.84 15.89 -5.39
C GLU A 66 -17.62 14.68 -5.98
N ASP A 67 -18.53 14.07 -5.20
CA ASP A 67 -19.96 14.39 -5.27
C ASP A 67 -20.25 15.84 -5.73
N ASP A 68 -19.90 16.14 -6.98
CA ASP A 68 -20.50 17.22 -7.77
C ASP A 68 -21.77 16.63 -8.40
N GLU A 69 -22.75 16.29 -7.56
CA GLU A 69 -24.14 16.14 -8.00
C GLU A 69 -24.89 17.38 -7.51
N GLU A 70 -25.26 18.24 -8.46
CA GLU A 70 -26.10 19.45 -8.28
C GLU A 70 -27.39 19.21 -7.46
#